data_AF-A0A1S3CYT7-F1
#
_entry.id   AF-A0A1S3CYT7-F1
#
_cell.length_a   1.000
_cell.length_b   1.000
_cell.length_c   1.000
_cell.angle_alpha   90.00
_cell.angle_beta   90.00
_cell.angle_gamma   90.00
#
_symmetry.space_group_name_H-M   'P 1'
#
loop_
_entity.id
_entity.type
_entity.pdbx_description
1 polymer ?
#
loop_
_entity_poly.entity_id
_entity_poly.type
_entity_poly.pdbx_seq_one_letter_code
_entity_poly.pdbx_strand_id
1 'polypeptide(L)'
;MDFGTIKHKLNMFQYRNNSEVLFDCNLVFDNCFAYNKEDSEIYESGEQLKTLFDKICKERHLFYIEEDMSPDSRQSKRRKK
;
A
#
# COMPACT_ATOMS: atom_id res chain seq x y z
N MET A 1 10.64 0.71 -0.57
CA MET A 1 9.59 1.13 0.38
C MET A 1 9.66 0.23 1.60
N ASP A 2 9.28 0.72 2.77
CA ASP A 2 9.23 -0.07 4.02
C ASP A 2 8.12 0.45 4.95
N PHE A 3 7.66 -0.37 5.90
CA PHE A 3 6.54 -0.02 6.79
C PHE A 3 6.86 1.12 7.77
N GLY A 4 8.13 1.36 8.11
CA GLY A 4 8.53 2.52 8.90
C GLY A 4 8.31 3.83 8.15
N THR A 5 8.72 3.85 6.88
CA THR A 5 8.47 4.96 5.95
C THR A 5 6.98 5.16 5.71
N ILE A 6 6.20 4.10 5.46
CA ILE A 6 4.74 4.19 5.27
C ILE A 6 4.07 4.78 6.52
N LYS A 7 4.43 4.28 7.71
CA LYS A 7 3.93 4.81 8.98
C LYS A 7 4.24 6.30 9.14
N HIS A 8 5.46 6.73 8.79
CA HIS A 8 5.83 8.14 8.83
C HIS A 8 4.98 8.97 7.86
N LYS A 9 4.86 8.56 6.60
CA LYS A 9 4.03 9.24 5.59
C LYS A 9 2.56 9.36 6.03
N LEU A 10 2.02 8.30 6.65
CA LEU A 10 0.66 8.29 7.20
C LEU A 10 0.49 9.31 8.34
N ASN A 11 1.42 9.33 9.29
CA ASN A 11 1.40 10.28 10.42
C ASN A 11 1.60 11.73 9.98
N MET A 12 2.30 11.95 8.86
CA MET A 12 2.51 13.26 8.27
C MET A 12 1.41 13.67 7.29
N PHE A 13 0.30 12.93 7.22
CA PHE A 13 -0.84 13.18 6.31
C PHE A 13 -0.42 13.33 4.84
N GLN A 14 0.60 12.59 4.41
CA GLN A 14 1.11 12.65 3.04
C GLN A 14 0.30 11.82 2.05
N TYR A 15 -0.55 10.91 2.55
CA TYR A 15 -1.47 10.13 1.74
C TYR A 15 -2.83 10.80 1.63
N ARG A 16 -3.38 10.86 0.43
CA ARG A 16 -4.66 11.52 0.12
C ARG A 16 -5.86 10.58 0.21
N ASN A 17 -5.61 9.30 0.01
CA ASN A 17 -6.60 8.24 -0.01
C ASN A 17 -5.94 6.92 0.39
N ASN A 18 -6.76 5.89 0.60
CA ASN A 18 -6.28 4.58 0.99
C ASN A 18 -5.47 3.91 -0.13
N SER A 19 -5.82 4.16 -1.39
CA SER A 19 -5.14 3.58 -2.55
C SER A 19 -3.65 3.94 -2.61
N GLU A 20 -3.26 5.16 -2.22
CA GLU A 20 -1.85 5.54 -2.12
C GLU A 20 -1.10 4.79 -1.01
N VAL A 21 -1.76 4.47 0.12
CA VAL A 21 -1.17 3.64 1.20
C VAL A 21 -1.02 2.20 0.72
N LEU A 22 -2.07 1.65 0.11
CA LEU A 22 -2.07 0.27 -0.39
C LEU A 22 -1.03 0.07 -1.48
N PHE A 23 -0.84 1.07 -2.35
CA PHE A 23 0.20 1.08 -3.38
C PHE A 23 1.60 0.95 -2.76
N ASP A 24 1.92 1.77 -1.76
CA ASP A 24 3.23 1.70 -1.10
C ASP A 24 3.42 0.39 -0.32
N CYS A 25 2.37 -0.14 0.33
CA CYS A 25 2.42 -1.45 0.97
C CYS A 25 2.73 -2.57 -0.04
N ASN A 26 2.05 -2.58 -1.18
CA ASN A 26 2.32 -3.55 -2.26
C ASN A 26 3.75 -3.42 -2.77
N LEU A 27 4.27 -2.20 -2.90
CA LEU A 27 5.65 -1.97 -3.28
C LEU A 27 6.65 -2.54 -2.26
N VAL A 28 6.31 -2.67 -0.96
CA VAL A 28 7.16 -3.41 -0.01
C VAL A 28 7.27 -4.88 -0.40
N PHE A 29 6.14 -5.52 -0.71
CA PHE A 29 6.09 -6.93 -1.10
C PHE A 29 6.73 -7.17 -2.46
N ASP A 30 6.44 -6.35 -3.46
CA ASP A 30 7.02 -6.48 -4.81
C ASP A 30 8.54 -6.38 -4.77
N ASN A 31 9.08 -5.44 -3.99
CA ASN A 31 10.53 -5.36 -3.78
C ASN A 31 11.04 -6.60 -3.04
N CYS A 32 10.33 -7.07 -2.01
CA CYS A 32 10.72 -8.29 -1.30
C CYS A 32 10.89 -9.47 -2.27
N PHE A 33 9.91 -9.69 -3.15
CA PHE A 33 9.92 -10.81 -4.09
C PHE A 33 10.88 -10.61 -5.27
N ALA A 34 11.14 -9.37 -5.66
CA ALA A 34 12.09 -9.07 -6.74
C ALA A 34 13.56 -9.25 -6.31
N TYR A 35 13.90 -8.97 -5.04
CA TYR A 35 15.28 -9.01 -4.56
C TYR A 35 15.66 -10.31 -3.86
N ASN A 36 14.71 -11.04 -3.29
CA ASN A 36 14.96 -12.26 -2.55
C ASN A 36 14.56 -13.50 -3.36
N LYS A 37 15.29 -14.59 -3.19
CA LYS A 37 14.95 -15.87 -3.84
C LYS A 37 13.75 -16.52 -3.18
N GLU A 38 12.92 -17.22 -3.95
CA GLU A 38 11.71 -17.91 -3.47
C GLU A 38 11.96 -18.89 -2.31
N ASP A 39 13.14 -19.51 -2.25
CA ASP A 39 13.56 -20.46 -1.22
C ASP A 39 14.22 -19.81 0.01
N SER A 40 14.27 -18.47 0.06
CA SER A 40 14.86 -17.76 1.20
C SER A 40 13.84 -17.48 2.29
N GLU A 41 14.27 -17.54 3.55
CA GLU A 41 13.43 -17.21 4.71
C GLU A 41 12.78 -15.81 4.62
N ILE A 42 13.46 -14.87 3.96
CA ILE A 42 12.96 -13.50 3.74
C ILE A 42 11.76 -13.51 2.77
N TYR A 43 11.84 -14.27 1.68
CA TYR A 43 10.76 -14.40 0.72
C TYR A 43 9.54 -15.06 1.36
N GLU A 44 9.75 -16.18 2.06
CA GLU A 44 8.67 -16.90 2.77
C GLU A 44 7.99 -16.00 3.83
N SER A 45 8.78 -15.22 4.58
CA SER A 45 8.24 -14.25 5.53
C SER A 45 7.42 -13.15 4.83
N GLY A 46 7.87 -12.70 3.65
CA GLY A 46 7.15 -11.76 2.79
C GLY A 46 5.79 -12.29 2.34
N GLU A 47 5.71 -13.56 1.94
CA GLU A 47 4.45 -14.20 1.52
C GLU A 47 3.46 -14.32 2.69
N GLN A 48 3.94 -14.73 3.87
CA GLN A 48 3.09 -14.82 5.07
C GLN A 48 2.54 -13.44 5.46
N LEU A 49 3.39 -12.41 5.42
CA LEU A 49 2.98 -11.05 5.75
C LEU A 49 2.00 -10.49 4.70
N LYS A 50 2.24 -10.73 3.40
CA LYS A 50 1.31 -10.32 2.33
C LYS A 50 -0.05 -10.99 2.47
N THR A 51 -0.08 -12.29 2.80
CA THR A 51 -1.32 -13.02 3.03
C THR A 51 -2.13 -12.42 4.18
N LEU A 52 -1.47 -12.07 5.29
CA LEU A 52 -2.11 -11.39 6.41
C LEU A 52 -2.60 -9.99 6.01
N PHE A 53 -1.80 -9.23 5.27
CA PHE A 53 -2.14 -7.90 4.78
C PHE A 53 -3.40 -7.93 3.89
N ASP A 54 -3.46 -8.83 2.91
CA ASP A 54 -4.59 -8.98 2.00
C ASP A 54 -5.87 -9.37 2.75
N LYS A 55 -5.76 -10.26 3.74
CA LYS A 55 -6.86 -10.64 4.64
C LYS A 55 -7.39 -9.42 5.40
N ILE A 56 -6.51 -8.64 6.03
CA ILE A 56 -6.89 -7.44 6.78
C ILE A 56 -7.54 -6.41 5.85
N CYS A 57 -6.99 -6.20 4.65
CA CYS A 57 -7.55 -5.27 3.68
C CYS A 57 -8.99 -5.67 3.30
N LYS A 58 -9.23 -6.95 3.04
CA LYS A 58 -10.57 -7.49 2.76
C LYS A 58 -11.54 -7.28 3.94
N GLU A 59 -11.13 -7.65 5.15
CA GLU A 59 -11.95 -7.50 6.37
C GLU A 59 -12.30 -6.04 6.66
N ARG A 60 -11.38 -5.11 6.37
CA ARG A 60 -11.56 -3.67 6.58
C ARG A 60 -12.12 -2.91 5.37
N HIS A 61 -12.43 -3.64 4.29
CA HIS A 61 -12.97 -3.09 3.04
C HIS A 61 -12.05 -2.02 2.44
N LEU A 62 -10.74 -2.24 2.57
CA LEU A 62 -9.69 -1.45 1.95
C LEU A 62 -9.37 -2.08 0.60
N PHE A 63 -9.94 -1.50 -0.45
CA PHE A 63 -9.68 -1.92 -1.82
C PHE A 63 -8.86 -0.86 -2.53
N TYR A 64 -7.93 -1.30 -3.36
CA TYR A 64 -7.24 -0.43 -4.29
C TYR A 64 -8.22 -0.01 -5.39
N ILE A 65 -8.32 1.29 -5.63
CA ILE A 65 -9.19 1.89 -6.64
C ILE A 65 -8.27 2.60 -7.63
N GLU A 66 -8.28 2.21 -8.90
CA GLU A 66 -7.37 2.80 -9.90
C GLU A 66 -7.65 4.29 -10.11
N GLU A 67 -8.91 4.69 -10.06
CA GLU A 67 -9.35 6.07 -10.24
C GLU A 67 -8.82 7.00 -9.13
N ASP A 68 -8.56 6.47 -7.93
CA ASP A 68 -7.96 7.23 -6.82
C ASP A 68 -6.53 7.68 -7.14
N MET A 69 -5.85 6.99 -8.06
CA MET A 69 -4.47 7.29 -8.48
C MET A 69 -4.42 8.25 -9.68
N SER A 70 -5.58 8.60 -10.27
CA SER A 70 -5.65 9.55 -11.38
C SER A 70 -5.18 10.96 -10.96
N PRO A 71 -4.40 11.67 -11.80
CA PRO A 71 -3.99 13.06 -11.53
C PRO A 71 -5.17 14.03 -11.33
N ASP A 72 -6.31 13.75 -11.97
CA ASP A 72 -7.50 14.61 -11.94
C ASP A 72 -8.32 14.49 -10.65
N SER A 73 -8.08 13.46 -9.84
CA SER A 73 -8.65 13.33 -8.48
C SER A 73 -8.33 14.56 -7.60
N ARG A 74 -7.30 15.34 -7.97
CA ARG A 74 -6.88 16.60 -7.33
C ARG A 74 -7.95 17.71 -7.36
N GLN A 75 -8.86 17.74 -8.36
CA GLN A 75 -9.76 18.88 -8.58
C GLN A 75 -11.13 18.73 -7.90
N SER A 76 -11.62 17.50 -7.73
CA SER A 76 -13.00 17.23 -7.28
C SER A 76 -13.27 17.56 -5.81
N LYS A 77 -12.24 17.59 -4.95
CA LYS A 77 -12.39 17.92 -3.52
C LYS A 77 -12.35 19.43 -3.21
N ARG A 78 -11.88 20.28 -4.13
CA ARG A 78 -11.84 21.75 -3.94
C ARG A 78 -13.13 22.48 -4.34
N ARG A 79 -14.02 21.86 -5.13
CA ARG A 79 -15.25 22.50 -5.64
C ARG A 79 -16.48 22.33 -4.73
N LYS A 80 -16.35 21.66 -3.58
CA LYS A 80 -17.44 21.42 -2.61
C LYS A 80 -17.29 22.22 -1.30
N LYS A 81 -16.51 23.30 -1.30
CA LYS A 81 -16.39 24.21 -0.15
C LYS A 81 -16.96 25.58 -0.50
#